data_AF-A0A933TZD0-F1
#
_entry.id   AF-A0A933TZD0-F1
#
_cell.length_a   1.000
_cell.length_b   1.000
_cell.length_c   1.000
_cell.angle_alpha   90.00
_cell.angle_beta   90.00
_cell.angle_gamma   90.00
#
_symmetry.space_group_name_H-M   'P 1'
#
loop_
_entity.id
_entity.type
_entity.pdbx_description
1 polymer ?
#
loop_
_entity_poly.entity_id
_entity_poly.type
_entity_poly.pdbx_seq_one_letter_code
_entity_poly.pdbx_strand_id
1 'polypeptide(L)'
;VGRIEREALEPSGGARFQPVDESIEETALDVELEALATEDALGYAVNEALERITEGRFGLCAGCERPIARERLALLTYARDCRDCAQEREDEAGS
;
A
#
# COMPACT_ATOMS: atom_id res chain seq x y z
N VAL A 1 -40.77 -4.59 -57.67
CA VAL A 1 -39.46 -4.60 -56.98
C VAL A 1 -39.69 -4.05 -55.58
N GLY A 2 -40.15 -4.93 -54.68
CA GLY A 2 -40.59 -4.58 -53.33
C GLY A 2 -39.55 -5.00 -52.29
N ARG A 3 -39.17 -4.06 -51.44
CA ARG A 3 -38.31 -4.24 -50.26
C ARG A 3 -39.12 -5.02 -49.22
N ILE A 4 -38.61 -6.14 -48.73
CA ILE A 4 -39.15 -6.83 -47.54
C ILE A 4 -37.97 -7.29 -46.70
N GLU A 5 -37.82 -6.66 -45.54
CA GLU A 5 -36.81 -6.93 -44.53
C GLU A 5 -37.15 -8.25 -43.83
N ARG A 6 -36.15 -9.12 -43.66
CA ARG A 6 -36.27 -10.36 -42.89
C ARG A 6 -35.56 -10.18 -41.55
N GLU A 7 -36.24 -9.49 -40.64
CA GLU A 7 -36.12 -9.75 -39.21
C GLU A 7 -36.80 -11.09 -38.91
N ALA A 8 -36.14 -11.92 -38.10
CA ALA A 8 -36.67 -12.99 -37.23
C ALA A 8 -35.81 -14.25 -37.27
N LEU A 9 -34.79 -14.28 -36.42
CA LEU A 9 -34.54 -15.42 -35.54
C LEU A 9 -33.68 -14.99 -34.34
N GLU A 10 -34.29 -14.29 -33.39
CA GLU A 10 -33.67 -14.07 -32.08
C GLU A 10 -33.90 -15.32 -31.23
N PRO A 11 -32.85 -16.03 -30.76
CA PRO A 11 -33.05 -17.14 -29.85
C PRO A 11 -33.53 -16.60 -28.50
N SER A 12 -34.71 -17.09 -28.11
CA SER A 12 -35.34 -16.86 -26.82
C SER A 12 -34.42 -17.28 -25.67
N GLY A 13 -34.09 -16.33 -24.79
CA GLY A 13 -33.68 -16.58 -23.41
C GLY A 13 -32.50 -17.54 -23.23
N GLY A 14 -31.27 -17.02 -23.31
CA GLY A 14 -30.07 -17.70 -22.84
C GLY A 14 -29.21 -16.71 -22.07
N ALA A 15 -28.79 -17.08 -20.86
CA ALA A 15 -28.11 -16.23 -19.90
C ALA A 15 -27.15 -15.23 -20.55
N ARG A 16 -27.23 -13.97 -20.12
CA ARG A 16 -26.19 -12.97 -20.36
C ARG A 16 -24.88 -13.64 -19.93
N PHE A 17 -24.03 -14.03 -20.89
CA PHE A 17 -22.63 -14.30 -20.62
C PHE A 17 -22.07 -12.93 -20.26
N GLN A 18 -22.19 -12.58 -18.98
CA GLN A 18 -21.41 -11.49 -18.45
C GLN A 18 -19.98 -12.02 -18.54
N PRO A 19 -19.08 -11.41 -19.32
CA PRO A 19 -17.68 -11.75 -19.19
C PRO A 19 -17.35 -11.60 -17.71
N VAL A 20 -16.92 -12.68 -17.08
CA VAL A 20 -16.29 -12.57 -15.77
C VAL A 20 -15.11 -11.63 -15.97
N ASP A 21 -15.06 -10.60 -15.14
CA ASP A 21 -14.05 -9.56 -15.26
C ASP A 21 -12.69 -10.19 -14.96
N GLU A 22 -11.87 -10.36 -16.02
CA GLU A 22 -10.47 -10.82 -15.89
C GLU A 22 -9.66 -9.92 -14.93
N SER A 23 -10.15 -8.71 -14.61
CA SER A 23 -9.48 -7.78 -13.71
C SER A 23 -9.52 -8.17 -12.22
N ILE A 24 -10.44 -9.02 -11.77
CA ILE A 24 -10.52 -9.35 -10.33
C ILE A 24 -9.30 -10.21 -9.89
N GLU A 25 -8.81 -11.09 -10.77
CA GLU A 25 -7.63 -11.92 -10.46
C GLU A 25 -6.33 -11.12 -10.49
N GLU A 26 -6.19 -10.17 -11.44
CA GLU A 26 -5.04 -9.27 -11.52
C GLU A 26 -4.95 -8.35 -10.29
N THR A 27 -6.06 -7.69 -9.95
CA THR A 27 -6.11 -6.79 -8.78
C THR A 27 -5.91 -7.51 -7.45
N ALA A 28 -6.29 -8.80 -7.34
CA ALA A 28 -6.03 -9.59 -6.15
C ALA A 28 -4.52 -9.83 -5.94
N LEU A 29 -3.76 -10.05 -7.02
CA LEU A 29 -2.31 -10.17 -6.96
C LEU A 29 -1.64 -8.86 -6.55
N ASP A 30 -2.12 -7.72 -7.08
CA ASP A 30 -1.58 -6.40 -6.72
C ASP A 30 -1.69 -6.11 -5.22
N VAL A 31 -2.85 -6.38 -4.62
CA VAL A 31 -3.07 -6.21 -3.18
C VAL A 31 -2.13 -7.11 -2.36
N GLU A 32 -1.90 -8.34 -2.80
CA GLU A 32 -1.00 -9.27 -2.11
C GLU A 32 0.45 -8.80 -2.19
N LEU A 33 0.88 -8.27 -3.35
CA LEU A 33 2.20 -7.68 -3.52
C LEU A 33 2.41 -6.45 -2.64
N GLU A 34 1.41 -5.57 -2.54
CA GLU A 34 1.47 -4.40 -1.65
C GLU A 34 1.60 -4.82 -0.18
N ALA A 35 0.84 -5.83 0.27
CA ALA A 35 0.93 -6.35 1.63
C ALA A 35 2.36 -6.83 1.94
N LEU A 36 2.95 -7.65 1.07
CA LEU A 36 4.34 -8.13 1.21
C LEU A 36 5.34 -6.97 1.26
N ALA A 37 5.17 -5.95 0.41
CA ALA A 37 6.03 -4.78 0.41
C ALA A 37 5.96 -4.00 1.74
N THR A 38 4.76 -3.89 2.33
CA THR A 38 4.60 -3.24 3.65
C THR A 38 5.23 -4.05 4.79
N GLU A 39 5.12 -5.39 4.74
CA GLU A 39 5.74 -6.28 5.73
C GLU A 39 7.27 -6.18 5.68
N ASP A 40 7.85 -6.21 4.47
CA ASP A 40 9.28 -6.03 4.27
C ASP A 40 9.75 -4.66 4.79
N ALA A 41 9.05 -3.58 4.43
CA ALA A 41 9.37 -2.24 4.91
C ALA A 41 9.35 -2.14 6.45
N LEU A 42 8.39 -2.80 7.11
CA LEU A 42 8.33 -2.89 8.56
C LEU A 42 9.52 -3.68 9.12
N GLY A 43 9.86 -4.81 8.51
CA GLY A 43 11.02 -5.63 8.88
C GLY A 43 12.34 -4.84 8.81
N TYR A 44 12.54 -4.08 7.73
CA TYR A 44 13.69 -3.19 7.61
C TYR A 44 13.72 -2.11 8.70
N ALA A 45 12.59 -1.47 8.99
CA ALA A 45 12.51 -0.46 10.04
C ALA A 45 12.86 -1.02 11.43
N VAL A 46 12.43 -2.25 11.72
CA VAL A 46 12.79 -2.94 12.98
C VAL A 46 14.28 -3.27 13.02
N ASN A 47 14.86 -3.76 11.94
CA ASN A 47 16.29 -4.05 11.87
C ASN A 47 17.14 -2.77 12.06
N GLU A 48 16.78 -1.67 11.40
CA GLU A 48 17.44 -0.37 11.60
C GLU A 48 17.34 0.08 13.06
N ALA A 49 16.17 -0.07 13.69
CA ALA A 49 15.99 0.27 15.09
C ALA A 49 16.90 -0.55 16.02
N LEU A 50 17.05 -1.85 15.75
CA LEU A 50 17.98 -2.73 16.49
C LEU A 50 19.43 -2.30 16.30
N GLU A 51 19.86 -2.00 15.08
CA GLU A 51 21.20 -1.48 14.81
C GLU A 51 21.46 -0.21 15.61
N ARG A 52 20.52 0.72 15.61
CA ARG A 52 20.64 1.97 16.37
C ARG A 52 20.72 1.77 17.87
N ILE A 53 20.09 0.72 18.42
CA ILE A 53 20.27 0.32 19.82
C ILE A 53 21.72 -0.11 20.04
N THR A 54 22.29 -0.94 19.16
CA THR A 54 23.69 -1.41 19.28
C THR A 54 24.68 -0.25 19.20
N GLU A 55 24.37 0.79 18.43
CA GLU A 55 25.19 1.98 18.29
C GLU A 55 24.96 3.05 19.37
N GLY A 56 23.99 2.83 20.28
CA GLY A 56 23.65 3.80 21.32
C GLY A 56 22.92 5.05 20.84
N ARG A 57 22.36 5.03 19.62
CA ARG A 57 21.64 6.17 18.98
C ARG A 57 20.13 5.97 18.92
N PHE A 58 19.62 4.91 19.54
CA PHE A 58 18.19 4.66 19.63
C PHE A 58 17.49 5.77 20.43
N GLY A 59 16.35 6.24 19.91
CA GLY A 59 15.58 7.34 20.50
C GLY A 59 16.05 8.75 20.12
N LEU A 60 17.02 8.90 19.22
CA LEU A 60 17.34 10.18 18.55
C LEU A 60 16.69 10.22 17.17
N CYS A 61 16.18 11.37 16.73
CA CYS A 61 15.63 11.53 15.39
C CYS A 61 16.75 11.44 14.33
N ALA A 62 16.56 10.70 13.24
CA ALA A 62 17.55 10.64 12.16
C ALA A 62 17.63 11.96 11.36
N GLY A 63 16.51 12.67 11.21
CA GLY A 63 16.46 13.93 10.45
C GLY A 63 17.03 15.15 11.19
N CYS A 64 16.80 15.27 12.50
CA CYS A 64 17.18 16.48 13.26
C CYS A 64 17.98 16.21 14.54
N GLU A 65 18.37 14.96 14.81
CA GLU A 65 19.22 14.55 15.95
C GLU A 65 18.64 14.86 17.35
N ARG A 66 17.41 15.37 17.43
CA ARG A 66 16.69 15.64 18.68
C ARG A 66 16.06 14.35 19.25
N PRO A 67 15.85 14.25 20.58
CA PRO A 67 15.18 13.09 21.18
C PRO A 67 13.77 12.86 20.63
N ILE A 68 13.44 11.61 20.34
CA ILE A 68 12.08 11.18 19.98
C ILE A 68 11.27 11.05 21.28
N ALA A 69 10.02 11.53 21.25
CA ALA A 69 9.10 11.44 22.38
C ALA A 69 8.96 9.98 22.86
N ARG A 70 9.04 9.75 24.17
CA ARG A 70 8.97 8.41 24.75
C ARG A 70 7.64 7.74 24.47
N GLU A 71 6.55 8.51 24.49
CA GLU A 71 5.20 8.09 24.16
C GLU A 71 5.12 7.56 22.72
N ARG A 72 5.88 8.17 21.79
CA ARG A 72 5.97 7.69 20.40
C ARG A 72 6.74 6.38 20.33
N LEU A 73 7.89 6.28 21.00
CA LEU A 73 8.70 5.05 21.00
C LEU A 73 7.98 3.88 21.70
N ALA A 74 7.11 4.17 22.67
CA ALA A 74 6.29 3.15 23.33
C ALA A 74 5.21 2.55 22.42
N LEU A 75 4.73 3.32 21.44
CA LEU A 75 3.73 2.88 20.46
C LEU A 75 4.38 2.35 19.17
N LEU A 76 5.46 2.98 18.73
CA LEU A 76 6.20 2.70 17.51
C LEU A 76 7.68 2.53 17.86
N THR A 77 8.05 1.33 18.31
CA THR A 77 9.41 1.00 18.78
C THR A 77 10.47 1.05 17.68
N TYR A 78 10.05 1.11 16.41
CA TYR A 78 10.91 1.27 15.24
C TYR A 78 10.94 2.71 14.70
N ALA A 79 10.37 3.69 15.41
CA ALA A 79 10.30 5.07 14.93
C ALA A 79 11.72 5.65 14.71
N ARG A 80 12.04 5.93 13.44
CA ARG A 80 13.29 6.53 13.00
C ARG A 80 13.37 8.04 13.24
N ASP A 81 12.22 8.71 13.12
CA ASP A 81 12.11 10.17 13.13
C ASP A 81 11.08 10.67 14.16
N CYS A 82 11.29 11.90 14.63
CA CYS A 82 10.31 12.62 15.44
C CYS A 82 9.05 12.93 14.61
N ARG A 83 7.98 13.37 15.27
CA ARG A 83 6.71 13.69 14.59
C ARG A 83 6.89 14.70 13.47
N ASP A 84 7.62 15.77 13.74
CA ASP A 84 7.82 16.87 12.77
C ASP A 84 8.56 16.37 11.52
N CYS A 85 9.71 15.72 11.70
CA CYS A 85 10.48 15.17 10.57
C CYS A 85 9.79 14.01 9.86
N ALA A 86 8.86 13.30 10.51
CA ALA A 86 8.02 12.31 9.85
C ALA A 86 6.99 12.98 8.93
N GLN A 87 6.30 14.00 9.45
CA GLN A 87 5.30 14.77 8.70
C GLN A 87 5.92 15.46 7.48
N GLU A 88 7.06 16.15 7.66
CA GLU A 88 7.76 16.81 6.56
C GLU A 88 8.05 15.83 5.40
N ARG A 89 8.46 14.62 5.73
CA ARG A 89 8.82 13.59 4.75
C ARG A 89 7.60 12.98 4.05
N GLU A 90 6.48 12.88 4.75
CA GLU A 90 5.20 12.46 4.18
C GLU A 90 4.66 13.54 3.21
N ASP A 91 4.79 14.81 3.58
CA ASP A 91 4.41 15.95 2.74
C ASP A 91 5.29 16.02 1.46
N GLU A 92 6.59 15.74 1.57
CA GLU A 92 7.52 15.65 0.43
C GLU A 92 7.21 14.47 -0.51
N ALA A 93 6.82 13.31 0.03
CA ALA A 93 6.49 12.13 -0.77
C ALA A 93 5.13 12.23 -1.49
N GLY A 94 4.25 13.09 -0.99
CA GLY A 94 2.91 13.32 -1.54
C GLY A 94 2.82 14.47 -2.57
N SER A 95 3.93 15.17 -2.86
CA SER A 95 3.99 16.26 -3.85
C SER A 95 4.55 15.80 -5.20
#